data_AF-A0A1V2NG64-F1
#
_entry.id   AF-A0A1V2NG64-F1
#
_cell.length_a   1.000
_cell.length_b   1.000
_cell.length_c   1.000
_cell.angle_alpha   90.00
_cell.angle_beta   90.00
_cell.angle_gamma   90.00
#
_symmetry.space_group_name_H-M   'P 1'
#
loop_
_entity.id
_entity.type
_entity.pdbx_description
1 polymer ?
#
loop_
_entity_poly.entity_id
_entity_poly.type
_entity_poly.pdbx_seq_one_letter_code
_entity_poly.pdbx_strand_id
1 'polypeptide(L)'
;MARATITERAAGRIREALETQGRTQEWLSEATGIPMRTLARRLHKTHPSAMSLDELADIAAALAVDIVSLIRPAERPALAVAS
;
A
#
# COMPACT_ATOMS: atom_id res chain seq x y z
N MET A 1 20.32 -2.61 5.78
CA MET A 1 18.91 -3.04 5.71
C MET A 1 18.61 -3.50 4.29
N ALA A 2 17.94 -4.65 4.11
CA ALA A 2 17.50 -5.10 2.80
C ALA A 2 16.43 -4.13 2.25
N ARG A 3 16.42 -3.91 0.93
CA ARG A 3 15.41 -3.08 0.28
C ARG A 3 14.07 -3.82 0.32
N ALA A 4 13.04 -3.18 0.85
CA ALA A 4 11.68 -3.73 0.84
C ALA A 4 11.24 -4.04 -0.59
N THR A 5 10.60 -5.18 -0.77
CA THR A 5 9.99 -5.61 -2.03
C THR A 5 8.89 -4.64 -2.46
N ILE A 6 8.42 -4.76 -3.71
CA ILE A 6 7.26 -3.99 -4.19
C ILE A 6 6.02 -4.34 -3.33
N THR A 7 5.82 -5.63 -3.05
CA THR A 7 4.71 -6.13 -2.24
C THR A 7 4.67 -5.52 -0.84
N GLU A 8 5.81 -5.53 -0.14
CA GLU A 8 5.89 -4.95 1.21
C GLU A 8 5.62 -3.45 1.21
N ARG A 9 6.12 -2.72 0.20
CA ARG A 9 5.90 -1.28 0.07
C ARG A 9 4.45 -0.95 -0.22
N ALA A 10 3.84 -1.64 -1.19
CA ALA A 10 2.44 -1.44 -1.54
C ALA A 10 1.54 -1.71 -0.33
N ALA A 11 1.72 -2.86 0.33
CA ALA A 11 0.94 -3.23 1.52
C ALA A 11 1.12 -2.22 2.66
N GLY A 12 2.35 -1.75 2.89
CA GLY A 12 2.64 -0.71 3.88
C GLY A 12 1.89 0.59 3.61
N ARG A 13 1.97 1.11 2.38
CA ARG A 13 1.32 2.37 2.02
C ARG A 13 -0.18 2.30 1.95
N ILE A 14 -0.74 1.16 1.55
CA ILE A 14 -2.19 0.96 1.60
C ILE A 14 -2.68 1.02 3.05
N ARG A 15 -1.97 0.38 3.99
CA ARG A 15 -2.32 0.48 5.41
C ARG A 15 -2.20 1.91 5.94
N GLU A 16 -1.10 2.59 5.63
CA GLU A 16 -0.89 3.99 6.04
C GLU A 16 -1.96 4.93 5.47
N ALA A 17 -2.36 4.74 4.21
CA ALA A 17 -3.44 5.49 3.60
C ALA A 17 -4.79 5.23 4.27
N LEU A 18 -5.10 3.96 4.60
CA LEU A 18 -6.31 3.61 5.36
C LEU A 18 -6.32 4.28 6.73
N GLU A 19 -5.21 4.19 7.48
CA GLU A 19 -5.06 4.81 8.80
C GLU A 19 -5.20 6.34 8.72
N THR A 20 -4.54 6.98 7.75
CA THR A 20 -4.59 8.43 7.54
C THR A 20 -6.00 8.92 7.18
N GLN A 21 -6.75 8.12 6.41
CA GLN A 21 -8.11 8.46 5.99
C GLN A 21 -9.18 8.01 6.99
N GLY A 22 -8.81 7.35 8.11
CA GLY A 22 -9.75 6.79 9.07
C GLY A 22 -10.64 5.69 8.48
N ARG A 23 -10.14 4.96 7.46
CA ARG A 23 -10.87 3.91 6.74
C ARG A 23 -10.41 2.53 7.20
N THR A 24 -11.30 1.54 7.07
CA THR A 24 -11.03 0.17 7.47
C THR A 24 -10.78 -0.74 6.26
N GLN A 25 -10.33 -1.98 6.48
CA GLN A 25 -10.25 -2.96 5.40
C GLN A 25 -11.64 -3.38 4.91
N GLU A 26 -12.67 -3.31 5.77
CA GLU A 26 -14.07 -3.57 5.44
C GLU A 26 -14.55 -2.57 4.40
N TRP A 27 -14.31 -1.29 4.66
CA TRP A 27 -14.57 -0.23 3.70
C TRP A 27 -13.85 -0.47 2.37
N LEU A 28 -12.57 -0.88 2.40
CA LEU A 28 -11.81 -1.12 1.17
C LEU A 28 -12.36 -2.31 0.38
N SER A 29 -12.81 -3.36 1.08
CA SER A 29 -13.44 -4.53 0.47
C SER A 29 -14.71 -4.15 -0.26
N GLU A 30 -15.57 -3.33 0.37
CA GLU A 30 -16.80 -2.82 -0.23
C GLU A 30 -16.51 -1.92 -1.44
N ALA A 31 -15.52 -1.02 -1.33
CA ALA A 31 -15.19 -0.06 -2.38
C ALA A 31 -14.56 -0.70 -3.63
N THR A 32 -13.83 -1.80 -3.47
CA THR A 32 -13.08 -2.45 -4.56
C THR A 32 -13.71 -3.77 -5.04
N GLY A 33 -14.63 -4.34 -4.27
CA GLY A 33 -15.12 -5.70 -4.48
C GLY A 33 -14.09 -6.80 -4.15
N ILE A 34 -12.88 -6.45 -3.71
CA ILE A 34 -11.86 -7.43 -3.31
C ILE A 34 -12.29 -8.06 -1.98
N PRO A 35 -12.41 -9.40 -1.88
CA PRO A 35 -12.88 -10.04 -0.66
C PRO A 35 -11.99 -9.72 0.56
N MET A 36 -12.61 -9.54 1.72
CA MET A 36 -11.91 -9.26 2.98
C MET A 36 -10.77 -10.23 3.27
N ARG A 37 -11.00 -11.54 3.05
CA ARG A 37 -9.96 -12.58 3.26
C ARG A 37 -8.74 -12.36 2.36
N THR A 38 -8.96 -11.86 1.14
CA THR A 38 -7.90 -11.51 0.21
C THR A 38 -7.17 -10.28 0.71
N LEU A 39 -7.87 -9.21 1.08
CA LEU A 39 -7.26 -8.00 1.63
C LEU A 39 -6.43 -8.29 2.90
N ALA A 40 -6.94 -9.11 3.82
CA ALA A 40 -6.21 -9.51 5.01
C ALA A 40 -4.85 -10.18 4.69
N ARG A 41 -4.79 -10.99 3.63
CA ARG A 41 -3.54 -11.61 3.14
C ARG A 41 -2.64 -10.61 2.40
N ARG A 42 -3.21 -9.73 1.58
CA ARG A 42 -2.45 -8.68 0.84
C ARG A 42 -1.82 -7.68 1.80
N LEU A 43 -2.56 -7.29 2.83
CA LEU A 43 -2.21 -6.23 3.78
C LEU A 43 -1.63 -6.78 5.08
N HIS A 44 -1.25 -8.07 5.12
CA HIS A 44 -0.63 -8.67 6.29
C HIS A 44 0.60 -7.87 6.74
N LYS A 45 0.75 -7.66 8.06
CA LYS A 45 1.74 -6.74 8.62
C LYS A 45 3.18 -7.19 8.36
N THR A 46 3.46 -8.48 8.49
CA THR A 46 4.83 -9.05 8.33
C THR A 46 5.07 -9.72 6.98
N HIS A 47 4.12 -10.53 6.49
CA HIS A 47 4.25 -11.29 5.24
C HIS A 47 3.09 -11.00 4.25
N PRO A 48 3.05 -9.79 3.66
CA PRO A 48 2.04 -9.45 2.67
C PRO A 48 2.17 -10.31 1.41
N SER A 49 1.04 -10.77 0.88
CA SER A 49 0.99 -11.53 -0.38
C SER A 49 1.00 -10.61 -1.60
N ALA A 50 1.64 -11.03 -2.70
CA ALA A 50 1.73 -10.24 -3.95
C ALA A 50 0.37 -9.96 -4.59
N MET A 51 0.09 -8.70 -4.95
CA MET A 51 -1.14 -8.27 -5.64
C MET A 51 -0.95 -8.26 -7.16
N SER A 52 -2.04 -8.43 -7.92
CA SER A 52 -2.04 -8.11 -9.35
C SER A 52 -1.97 -6.60 -9.56
N LEU A 53 -1.63 -6.18 -10.78
CA LEU A 53 -1.66 -4.76 -11.14
C LEU A 53 -3.09 -4.19 -11.09
N ASP A 54 -4.08 -4.99 -11.49
CA ASP A 54 -5.49 -4.62 -11.46
C ASP A 54 -5.97 -4.41 -10.01
N GLU A 55 -5.67 -5.36 -9.10
CA GLU A 55 -5.98 -5.21 -7.66
C GLU A 55 -5.36 -3.92 -7.11
N LEU A 56 -4.12 -3.62 -7.51
CA LEU A 56 -3.41 -2.42 -7.05
C LEU A 56 -4.02 -1.13 -7.64
N ALA A 57 -4.46 -1.15 -8.89
CA ALA A 57 -5.13 -0.02 -9.54
C ALA A 57 -6.48 0.28 -8.90
N ASP A 58 -7.28 -0.76 -8.62
CA ASP A 58 -8.59 -0.62 -7.96
C ASP A 58 -8.43 -0.05 -6.54
N ILE A 59 -7.45 -0.55 -5.78
CA ILE A 59 -7.15 -0.04 -4.44
C ILE A 59 -6.67 1.41 -4.50
N ALA A 60 -5.79 1.75 -5.45
CA ALA A 60 -5.29 3.11 -5.61
C ALA A 60 -6.43 4.08 -5.94
N ALA A 61 -7.32 3.70 -6.86
CA ALA A 61 -8.51 4.46 -7.22
C ALA A 61 -9.44 4.67 -6.02
N ALA A 62 -9.75 3.61 -5.25
CA ALA A 62 -10.59 3.71 -4.06
C ALA A 62 -10.01 4.66 -3.00
N LEU A 63 -8.69 4.62 -2.81
CA LEU A 63 -7.99 5.49 -1.86
C LEU A 63 -7.72 6.90 -2.39
N ALA A 64 -8.09 7.19 -3.64
CA ALA A 64 -7.79 8.44 -4.34
C ALA A 64 -6.28 8.80 -4.32
N VAL A 65 -5.43 7.80 -4.53
CA VAL A 65 -3.96 7.94 -4.60
C VAL A 65 -3.45 7.45 -5.95
N ASP A 66 -2.28 7.95 -6.36
CA ASP A 66 -1.59 7.43 -7.54
C ASP A 66 -0.99 6.05 -7.24
N ILE A 67 -1.15 5.10 -8.16
CA ILE A 67 -0.57 3.76 -8.08
C ILE A 67 0.95 3.80 -7.91
N VAL A 68 1.64 4.78 -8.52
CA VAL A 68 3.09 4.96 -8.39
C VAL A 68 3.46 5.31 -6.94
N SER A 69 2.62 6.08 -6.25
CA SER A 69 2.85 6.44 -4.84
C SER A 69 2.91 5.19 -3.96
N LEU A 70 2.12 4.15 -4.26
CA LEU A 70 2.08 2.91 -3.49
C LEU A 70 3.37 2.09 -3.60
N ILE A 71 4.05 2.13 -4.75
CA ILE A 71 5.19 1.23 -5.07
C ILE A 71 6.56 1.92 -5.05
N ARG A 72 6.61 3.26 -5.11
CA ARG A 72 7.87 4.02 -5.15
C ARG A 72 8.75 3.68 -3.94
N PRO A 73 10.09 3.56 -4.05
CA PRO A 73 10.94 3.47 -2.85
C PRO A 73 10.73 4.70 -1.95
N ALA A 74 10.89 4.58 -0.64
CA ALA A 74 11.06 5.77 0.19
C ALA A 74 12.31 6.52 -0.33
N GLU A 75 12.15 7.78 -0.72
CA GLU A 75 13.29 8.60 -1.11
C GLU A 75 14.18 8.74 0.11
N ARG A 76 15.45 8.34 -0.03
CA ARG A 76 16.43 8.53 1.05
C ARG A 76 16.58 10.04 1.18
N PRO A 77 16.37 10.65 2.37
CA PRO A 77 16.53 12.09 2.51
C PRO A 77 17.93 12.45 2.02
N ALA A 78 18.01 13.39 1.07
CA ALA A 78 19.28 13.95 0.65
C ALA A 78 19.93 14.48 1.92
N LEU A 79 21.03 13.84 2.34
CA LEU A 79 21.82 14.32 3.46
C LEU A 79 22.05 15.80 3.18
N ALA A 80 21.56 16.65 4.08
CA ALA A 80 21.89 18.06 4.08
C ALA A 80 23.41 18.13 4.03
N VAL A 81 23.93 18.50 2.85
CA VAL A 81 25.34 18.81 2.68
C VAL A 81 25.51 20.11 3.43
N ALA A 82 25.71 20.00 4.74
CA ALA A 82 26.12 21.10 5.57
C ALA A 82 27.47 21.58 5.01
N SER A 83 27.44 22.79 4.43
CA SER A 83 28.63 23.58 4.10
C SER A 83 29.05 24.37 5.33
#